data_AF-A0A7G8F4U7-F1
#
_entry.id   AF-A0A7G8F4U7-F1
#
_cell.length_a   1.000
_cell.length_b   1.000
_cell.length_c   1.000
_cell.angle_alpha   90.00
_cell.angle_beta   90.00
_cell.angle_gamma   90.00
#
_symmetry.space_group_name_H-M   'P 1'
#
loop_
_entity.id
_entity.type
_entity.pdbx_description
1 polymer ?
#
loop_
_entity_poly.entity_id
_entity_poly.type
_entity_poly.pdbx_seq_one_letter_code
_entity_poly.pdbx_strand_id
1 'polypeptide(L)' 'MVPLAALPLLLTASTGSLYSLLLEQGIDAFWLLKVHTGQFGWLNLQPVYPMLLGVLTILVTVSGLAMLLKPSR' A
#
# COMPACT_ATOMS: atom_id res chain seq x y z
N MET A 1 -11.25 -7.85 9.60
CA MET A 1 -10.84 -8.06 8.18
C MET A 1 -10.33 -6.77 7.54
N VAL A 2 -11.04 -5.63 7.61
CA VAL A 2 -10.59 -4.34 7.04
C VAL A 2 -9.19 -3.87 7.48
N PRO A 3 -8.78 -3.96 8.76
CA PRO A 3 -7.44 -3.52 9.17
C PRO A 3 -6.32 -4.29 8.48
N LEU A 4 -6.53 -5.59 8.23
CA LEU A 4 -5.55 -6.47 7.56
C LEU A 4 -5.38 -6.10 6.08
N ALA A 5 -6.47 -5.74 5.40
CA ALA A 5 -6.43 -5.28 4.00
C ALA A 5 -5.74 -3.91 3.86
N ALA A 6 -5.90 -3.05 4.86
CA ALA A 6 -5.29 -1.71 4.86
C ALA A 6 -3.77 -1.76 5.07
N LEU A 7 -3.23 -2.72 5.81
CA LEU A 7 -1.80 -2.80 6.13
C LEU A 7 -0.87 -2.78 4.89
N PRO A 8 -1.01 -3.68 3.90
CA PRO A 8 -0.13 -3.66 2.72
C PRO A 8 -0.35 -2.40 1.85
N LEU A 9 -1.58 -1.87 1.81
CA LEU A 9 -1.87 -0.61 1.12
C LEU A 9 -1.16 0.58 1.77
N LEU A 10 -1.26 0.71 3.09
CA LEU A 10 -0.61 1.76 3.87
C LEU A 10 0.91 1.64 3.80
N LEU A 11 1.45 0.43 3.90
CA LEU A 11 2.88 0.19 3.76
C LEU A 11 3.39 0.63 2.39
N THR A 12 2.68 0.29 1.32
CA THR A 12 3.07 0.66 -0.05
C THR A 12 2.96 2.16 -0.29
N ALA A 13 1.87 2.79 0.16
CA ALA A 13 1.67 4.23 0.04
C ALA A 13 2.72 5.01 0.85
N SER A 14 3.00 4.58 2.08
CA SER A 14 3.99 5.22 2.95
C SER A 14 5.40 5.09 2.38
N THR A 15 5.81 3.89 1.96
CA THR A 15 7.17 3.66 1.44
C THR A 15 7.43 4.39 0.13
N GLY A 16 6.45 4.42 -0.78
CA GLY A 16 6.54 5.20 -2.03
C GLY A 16 6.61 6.70 -1.76
N SER A 17 5.75 7.21 -0.88
CA SER A 17 5.71 8.65 -0.54
C SER A 17 6.98 9.10 0.19
N LEU A 18 7.45 8.32 1.17
CA LEU A 18 8.68 8.59 1.90
C LEU A 18 9.90 8.53 0.98
N TYR A 19 9.94 7.57 0.05
CA TYR A 19 11.02 7.50 -0.94
C TYR A 19 11.09 8.77 -1.78
N SER A 20 9.95 9.27 -2.28
CA SER A 20 9.92 10.52 -3.06
C SER A 20 10.40 11.72 -2.25
N LEU A 21 10.00 11.84 -0.98
CA LEU A 21 10.44 12.93 -0.10
C LEU A 21 11.94 12.88 0.20
N LEU A 22 12.49 11.69 0.44
CA LEU A 22 13.93 11.49 0.66
C LEU A 22 14.72 11.79 -0.62
N LEU A 23 14.18 11.37 -1.77
CA LEU A 23 14.82 11.61 -3.06
C LEU A 23 14.92 13.11 -3.38
N GLU A 24 13.86 13.89 -3.07
CA GLU A 24 13.89 15.35 -3.17
C GLU A 24 14.97 16.00 -2.29
N GLN A 25 15.33 15.36 -1.18
CA GLN A 25 16.41 15.79 -0.27
C GLN A 25 17.80 15.28 -0.72
N GLY A 26 17.90 14.62 -1.87
CA GLY A 26 19.14 14.03 -2.38
C GLY A 26 19.51 12.70 -1.72
N ILE A 27 18.60 12.07 -0.98
CA ILE A 27 18.80 10.79 -0.31
C ILE A 27 18.17 9.68 -1.15
N ASP A 28 19.00 8.89 -1.83
CA ASP A 28 18.53 7.71 -2.56
C ASP A 28 18.35 6.51 -1.61
N ALA A 29 17.17 6.41 -1.02
CA ALA A 29 16.76 5.31 -0.15
C ALA A 29 16.16 4.14 -0.93
N PHE A 30 16.88 3.58 -1.90
CA PHE A 30 16.42 2.51 -2.81
C PHE A 30 15.76 1.29 -2.14
N TRP A 31 16.10 0.99 -0.87
CA TRP A 31 15.46 -0.07 -0.10
C TRP A 31 13.95 0.18 0.13
N LEU A 32 13.51 1.44 0.20
CA LEU A 32 12.09 1.80 0.27
C LEU A 32 11.36 1.41 -1.01
N LEU A 33 11.98 1.59 -2.18
CA LEU A 33 11.42 1.12 -3.45
C LEU A 33 11.30 -0.40 -3.50
N LYS A 34 12.30 -1.14 -2.99
CA LYS A 34 12.21 -2.61 -2.88
C LYS A 34 10.99 -3.03 -2.05
N VAL A 35 10.77 -2.38 -0.90
CA VAL A 35 9.61 -2.65 -0.06
C VAL A 35 8.30 -2.26 -0.78
N HIS A 36 8.28 -1.10 -1.44
CA HIS A 36 7.14 -0.59 -2.20
C HIS A 36 6.70 -1.55 -3.32
N THR A 37 7.63 -2.23 -3.99
CA THR A 37 7.31 -3.20 -5.06
C THR A 37 6.99 -4.59 -4.53
N GLY A 38 7.11 -4.84 -3.22
CA GLY A 38 6.85 -6.14 -2.60
C GLY A 38 8.07 -7.06 -2.49
N GLN A 39 9.29 -6.50 -2.59
CA GLN A 39 10.53 -7.21 -2.30
C GLN A 39 10.94 -7.00 -0.83
N PHE A 40 10.59 -7.97 0.02
CA PHE A 40 10.85 -7.96 1.46
C PHE A 40 12.09 -8.81 1.79
N GLY A 41 13.27 -8.29 1.46
CA GLY A 41 14.53 -9.01 1.69
C GLY A 41 14.59 -10.29 0.86
N TRP A 42 14.51 -11.46 1.51
CA TRP A 42 14.50 -12.77 0.86
C TRP A 42 13.13 -13.16 0.29
N LEU A 43 12.05 -12.53 0.74
CA LEU A 43 10.71 -12.78 0.25
C LEU A 43 10.40 -11.88 -0.95
N ASN A 44 10.24 -12.48 -2.13
CA ASN A 44 9.95 -11.74 -3.37
C ASN A 44 8.47 -11.91 -3.77
N LEU A 45 7.63 -10.94 -3.40
CA LEU A 45 6.22 -10.91 -3.80
C LEU A 45 5.98 -10.08 -5.06
N GLN A 46 7.01 -9.44 -5.64
CA GLN A 46 6.87 -8.53 -6.79
C GLN A 46 5.96 -9.02 -7.93
N PRO A 47 5.94 -10.32 -8.32
CA PRO A 47 5.08 -10.78 -9.41
C PRO A 47 3.59 -10.65 -9.12
N VAL A 48 3.17 -10.75 -7.85
CA VAL A 48 1.76 -10.77 -7.43
C VAL A 48 1.37 -9.55 -6.61
N TYR A 49 2.35 -8.82 -6.09
CA TYR A 49 2.15 -7.71 -5.16
C TYR A 49 1.26 -6.61 -5.74
N PRO A 50 1.46 -6.13 -6.98
CA PRO A 50 0.58 -5.11 -7.57
C PRO A 50 -0.87 -5.59 -7.73
N MET A 51 -1.07 -6.85 -8.13
CA MET A 51 -2.40 -7.44 -8.27
C MET A 51 -3.11 -7.55 -6.92
N LEU A 52 -2.38 -8.02 -5.89
CA LEU A 52 -2.89 -8.09 -4.52
C LEU A 52 -3.31 -6.70 -4.02
N LEU A 53 -2.46 -5.68 -4.19
CA LEU A 53 -2.78 -4.31 -3.80
C LEU A 53 -4.00 -3.76 -4.56
N GLY A 54 -4.13 -4.04 -5.86
CA GLY A 54 -5.30 -3.64 -6.65
C GLY A 54 -6.60 -4.22 -6.08
N VAL A 55 -6.63 -5.53 -5.79
CA VAL A 55 -7.79 -6.19 -5.20
C VAL A 55 -8.12 -5.62 -3.83
N LEU A 56 -7.11 -5.45 -2.96
CA LEU A 56 -7.30 -4.90 -1.61
C LEU A 56 -7.81 -3.45 -1.66
N THR A 57 -7.32 -2.65 -2.61
CA THR A 57 -7.79 -1.27 -2.83
C THR A 57 -9.28 -1.26 -3.13
N ILE A 58 -9.73 -2.06 -4.10
CA ILE A 58 -11.15 -2.16 -4.46
C ILE A 58 -11.98 -2.57 -3.23
N LEU A 59 -11.56 -3.60 -2.50
CA LEU A 59 -12.27 -4.06 -1.30
C LEU A 59 -12.40 -2.97 -0.24
N VAL A 60 -11.31 -2.26 0.06
CA VAL A 60 -11.31 -1.18 1.06
C VAL A 60 -12.15 0.01 0.59
N THR A 61 -12.05 0.40 -0.68
CA THR A 61 -12.85 1.49 -1.26
C THR A 61 -14.34 1.17 -1.23
N VAL A 62 -14.75 -0.03 -1.67
CA VAL A 62 -16.16 -0.45 -1.64
C VAL A 62 -16.66 -0.51 -0.19
N SER A 63 -15.87 -1.06 0.73
CA SER A 63 -16.22 -1.09 2.15
C SER A 63 -16.40 0.32 2.72
N GLY A 64 -15.48 1.24 2.42
CA GLY A 64 -15.55 2.63 2.87
C GLY A 64 -16.76 3.37 2.30
N LEU A 65 -17.05 3.17 1.02
CA LEU A 65 -18.22 3.75 0.37
C LEU A 65 -19.53 3.21 0.94
N ALA A 66 -19.62 1.89 1.19
CA ALA A 66 -20.79 1.29 1.83
C ALA A 66 -21.00 1.82 3.25
N MET A 67 -19.93 2.08 4.01
CA MET A 67 -20.02 2.71 5.33
C MET A 67 -20.49 4.17 5.23
N LEU A 68 -19.96 4.93 4.27
CA LEU A 68 -20.35 6.33 4.06
C LEU A 68 -21.82 6.49 3.66
N LEU A 69 -22.31 5.57 2.83
CA LEU A 69 -23.70 5.56 2.35
C LEU A 69 -24.68 4.91 3.33
N LYS A 70 -24.19 4.30 4.42
CA LYS A 70 -25.04 3.69 5.43
C LYS A 70 -25.79 4.81 6.18
N PRO A 71 -27.13 4.85 6.16
CA PRO A 71 -27.89 5.81 6.94
C PRO A 71 -27.58 5.60 8.43
N SER A 72 -27.18 6.66 9.12
CA SER A 72 -27.08 6.65 10.58
C SER A 72 -28.51 6.60 11.13
N ARG A 73 -28.97 5.40 11.49
CA ARG A 73 -30.18 5.22 12.28
C ARG A 73 -29.89 5.54 13.73
#